data_AF-A0A3S1CNZ7-F1
#
_entry.id   AF-A0A3S1CNZ7-F1
#
_cell.length_a   1.000
_cell.length_b   1.000
_cell.length_c   1.000
_cell.angle_alpha   90.00
_cell.angle_beta   90.00
_cell.angle_gamma   90.00
#
_symmetry.space_group_name_H-M   'P 1'
#
loop_
_entity.id
_entity.type
_entity.pdbx_description
1 polymer ?
#
loop_
_entity_poly.entity_id
_entity_poly.type
_entity_poly.pdbx_seq_one_letter_code
_entity_poly.pdbx_strand_id
1 'polypeptide(L)' 'MTELLESAIARLKALPENEQNAIATIIMEELEDETKWDEAFSRSKDGLAKLAAEAMAEYHAGKAIELDPETL' A
#
# COMPACT_ATOMS: atom_id res chain seq x y z
N MET A 1 -17.72 -3.80 16.11
CA MET A 1 -16.66 -4.55 15.42
C MET A 1 -17.32 -5.27 14.25
N THR A 2 -16.66 -5.47 13.12
CA THR A 2 -17.28 -6.27 12.03
C THR A 2 -17.27 -7.74 12.44
N GLU A 3 -18.23 -8.53 11.97
CA GLU A 3 -18.30 -9.97 12.27
C GLU A 3 -16.99 -10.69 11.90
N LEU A 4 -16.36 -10.28 10.81
CA LEU A 4 -15.07 -10.80 10.36
C LEU A 4 -13.95 -10.52 11.39
N LEU A 5 -13.87 -9.29 11.91
CA LEU A 5 -12.85 -8.92 12.89
C LEU A 5 -13.08 -9.61 14.24
N GLU A 6 -14.34 -9.77 14.65
CA GLU A 6 -14.68 -10.54 15.85
C GLU A 6 -14.24 -12.00 15.72
N SER A 7 -14.54 -12.64 14.59
CA SER A 7 -14.11 -14.01 14.31
C SER A 7 -12.58 -14.15 14.27
N ALA A 8 -11.88 -13.18 13.69
CA ALA A 8 -10.41 -13.18 13.64
C ALA A 8 -9.80 -13.13 15.05
N ILE A 9 -10.28 -12.20 15.90
CA ILE A 9 -9.82 -12.07 17.29
C ILE A 9 -10.14 -13.32 18.11
N ALA A 10 -11.32 -13.92 17.92
CA ALA A 10 -11.70 -15.15 18.62
C ALA A 10 -10.74 -16.31 18.30
N ARG A 11 -10.34 -16.46 17.02
CA ARG A 11 -9.34 -17.45 16.62
C ARG A 11 -7.97 -17.13 17.20
N LEU A 12 -7.56 -15.86 17.18
CA LEU A 12 -6.26 -15.42 17.72
C LEU A 12 -6.13 -15.78 19.21
N LYS A 13 -7.17 -15.49 20.00
CA LYS A 13 -7.20 -15.77 21.45
C LYS A 13 -7.07 -17.26 21.80
N ALA A 14 -7.37 -18.15 20.87
CA ALA A 14 -7.26 -19.60 21.09
C ALA A 14 -5.83 -20.14 20.84
N LEU A 15 -4.92 -19.33 20.29
CA LEU A 15 -3.55 -19.72 19.99
C LEU A 15 -2.63 -19.62 21.22
N PRO A 16 -1.47 -20.29 21.22
CA PRO A 16 -0.41 -20.06 22.20
C PRO A 16 0.07 -18.60 22.21
N GLU A 17 0.56 -18.10 23.36
CA GLU A 17 0.96 -16.69 23.52
C GLU A 17 2.04 -16.24 22.52
N ASN A 18 3.00 -17.11 22.19
CA ASN A 18 4.04 -16.78 21.21
C ASN A 18 3.46 -16.56 19.81
N GLU A 19 2.45 -17.34 19.42
CA GLU A 19 1.76 -17.18 18.13
C GLU A 19 0.86 -15.95 18.13
N GLN A 20 0.15 -15.68 19.24
CA GLN A 20 -0.62 -14.46 19.41
C GLN A 20 0.25 -13.22 19.23
N ASN A 21 1.41 -13.18 19.91
CA ASN A 21 2.34 -12.06 19.83
C ASN A 21 2.94 -11.92 18.43
N ALA A 22 3.34 -13.02 17.79
CA ALA A 22 3.88 -12.98 16.43
C ALA A 22 2.88 -12.37 15.42
N ILE A 23 1.61 -12.80 15.49
CA ILE A 23 0.58 -12.28 14.59
C ILE A 23 0.20 -10.84 14.97
N ALA A 24 0.15 -10.51 16.27
CA ALA A 24 -0.12 -9.15 16.71
C ALA A 24 0.94 -8.16 16.21
N THR A 25 2.22 -8.54 16.23
CA THR A 25 3.30 -7.72 15.67
C THR A 25 3.07 -7.42 14.19
N ILE A 26 2.76 -8.45 13.38
CA ILE A 26 2.47 -8.27 11.95
C ILE A 26 1.29 -7.30 11.75
N ILE A 27 0.19 -7.50 12.47
CA ILE A 27 -0.98 -6.61 12.36
C ILE A 27 -0.61 -5.16 12.70
N MET A 28 0.19 -4.94 13.73
CA MET A 28 0.61 -3.60 14.14
C MET A 28 1.51 -2.93 13.09
N GLU A 29 2.45 -3.68 12.51
CA GLU A 29 3.32 -3.19 11.44
C GLU A 29 2.51 -2.79 10.20
N GLU A 30 1.59 -3.64 9.75
CA GLU A 30 0.74 -3.33 8.58
C GLU A 30 -0.15 -2.10 8.82
N LEU A 31 -0.70 -1.93 10.03
CA LEU A 31 -1.51 -0.74 10.36
C LEU A 31 -0.67 0.54 10.38
N GLU A 32 0.57 0.47 10.87
CA GLU A 32 1.49 1.60 10.86
C GLU A 32 1.91 1.96 9.43
N ASP A 33 2.20 0.96 8.60
CA ASP A 33 2.58 1.16 7.20
C ASP A 33 1.43 1.72 6.37
N GLU A 34 0.19 1.25 6.57
CA GLU A 34 -1.01 1.83 5.94
C GLU A 34 -1.18 3.30 6.32
N THR A 35 -1.00 3.63 7.61
CA THR A 35 -1.09 5.02 8.10
C THR A 35 -0.03 5.91 7.44
N LYS A 36 1.23 5.44 7.36
CA LYS A 36 2.31 6.17 6.69
C LYS A 36 2.02 6.37 5.20
N TRP A 37 1.49 5.35 4.53
CA TRP A 37 1.12 5.40 3.13
C TRP A 37 0.01 6.43 2.88
N ASP A 38 -1.07 6.37 3.65
CA ASP A 38 -2.18 7.32 3.56
C ASP A 38 -1.70 8.77 3.75
N GLU A 39 -0.86 8.99 4.76
CA GLU A 39 -0.26 10.30 5.02
C GLU A 39 0.61 10.78 3.85
N ALA A 40 1.53 9.94 3.36
CA ALA A 40 2.41 10.28 2.26
C ALA A 40 1.62 10.54 0.97
N PHE A 41 0.64 9.70 0.67
CA PHE A 41 -0.19 9.81 -0.52
C PHE A 41 -1.12 11.03 -0.47
N SER A 42 -1.67 11.37 0.70
CA SER A 42 -2.52 12.57 0.86
C SER A 42 -1.79 13.86 0.45
N ARG A 43 -0.46 13.91 0.64
CA ARG A 43 0.41 15.05 0.32
C ARG A 43 1.01 15.01 -1.10
N SER A 44 0.85 13.91 -1.83
CA SER A 44 1.55 13.71 -3.12
C SER A 44 0.76 14.19 -4.34
N LYS A 45 -0.52 14.58 -4.19
CA LYS A 45 -1.43 14.89 -5.30
C LYS A 45 -0.86 15.88 -6.33
N ASP A 46 -0.33 17.00 -5.89
CA ASP A 46 0.23 18.02 -6.79
C ASP A 46 1.49 17.53 -7.52
N GLY A 47 2.34 16.79 -6.81
CA GLY A 47 3.53 16.15 -7.39
C GLY A 47 3.18 15.11 -8.44
N LEU A 48 2.21 14.24 -8.15
CA LEU A 48 1.71 13.23 -9.09
C LEU A 48 1.03 13.88 -10.30
N ALA A 49 0.25 14.95 -10.09
CA ALA A 49 -0.37 15.69 -11.19
C ALA A 49 0.66 16.32 -12.12
N LYS A 50 1.75 16.87 -11.55
CA LYS A 50 2.87 17.40 -12.33
C LYS A 50 3.56 16.30 -13.14
N LEU A 51 3.90 15.17 -12.51
CA LEU A 51 4.53 14.04 -13.21
C LEU A 51 3.64 13.50 -14.33
N ALA A 52 2.33 13.40 -14.10
CA ALA A 52 1.37 12.98 -15.13
C ALA A 52 1.33 13.98 -16.31
N ALA A 53 1.33 15.29 -16.03
CA ALA A 53 1.35 16.31 -17.07
C ALA A 53 2.66 16.27 -17.90
N GLU A 54 3.80 16.06 -17.25
CA GLU A 54 5.11 15.89 -17.90
C GLU A 54 5.11 14.66 -18.81
N ALA A 55 4.69 13.50 -18.30
CA ALA A 55 4.61 12.27 -19.08
C ALA A 55 3.70 12.41 -20.31
N MET A 56 2.55 13.08 -20.15
CA MET A 56 1.64 13.35 -21.28
C MET A 56 2.26 14.32 -22.30
N ALA A 57 3.00 15.33 -21.86
CA ALA A 57 3.71 16.24 -22.76
C ALA A 57 4.79 15.50 -23.57
N GLU A 58 5.52 14.59 -22.94
CA GLU A 58 6.51 13.75 -23.62
C GLU A 58 5.88 12.79 -24.63
N TYR A 59 4.76 12.16 -24.26
CA TYR A 59 3.97 11.34 -25.17
C TYR A 59 3.52 12.14 -26.40
N HIS A 60 2.93 13.32 -26.21
CA HIS A 60 2.50 14.19 -27.32
C HIS A 60 3.67 14.72 -28.16
N ALA A 61 4.86 14.85 -27.58
CA ALA A 61 6.08 15.20 -28.29
C ALA A 61 6.72 14.01 -29.05
N GLY A 62 6.13 12.81 -29.00
CA GLY A 62 6.65 11.59 -29.63
C GLY A 62 7.91 11.05 -28.95
N LYS A 63 8.16 11.42 -27.69
CA LYS A 63 9.32 10.97 -26.91
C LYS A 63 9.04 9.69 -26.11
N ALA A 64 7.76 9.35 -25.90
CA ALA A 64 7.39 8.10 -25.25
C ALA A 64 7.60 6.92 -26.21
N ILE A 65 8.19 5.85 -25.68
CA ILE A 65 8.37 4.58 -26.39
C ILE A 65 7.41 3.54 -25.80
N GLU A 66 7.06 2.54 -26.61
CA GLU A 66 6.34 1.37 -26.12
C GLU A 66 7.22 0.60 -25.14
N LEU A 67 6.64 0.22 -24.01
CA LEU A 67 7.34 -0.57 -23.00
C LEU A 67 7.49 -2.01 -23.51
N ASP A 68 8.73 -2.50 -23.62
CA ASP A 68 9.02 -3.92 -23.87
C ASP A 68 9.37 -4.61 -22.54
N PRO A 69 8.44 -5.41 -21.97
CA PRO A 69 8.65 -6.06 -20.67
C PRO A 69 9.81 -7.05 -20.63
N GLU A 70 10.24 -7.59 -21.78
CA GLU A 70 11.34 -8.54 -21.86
C GLU A 70 12.72 -7.87 -21.76
N THR A 71 12.75 -6.53 -21.75
CA THR A 71 13.98 -5.71 -21.68
C THR A 71 14.10 -4.89 -20.39
N LEU A 72 13.19 -5.09 -19.43
CA LEU A 72 13.18 -4.46 -18.12
C LEU A 72 14.24 -5.03 -17.16
#